data_AF-A0A948R7N0-F1
#
_entry.id   AF-A0A948R7N0-F1
#
_cell.length_a   1.000
_cell.length_b   1.000
_cell.length_c   1.000
_cell.angle_alpha   90.00
_cell.angle_beta   90.00
_cell.angle_gamma   90.00
#
_symmetry.space_group_name_H-M   'P 1'
#
loop_
_entity.id
_entity.type
_entity.pdbx_description
1 polymer ?
#
loop_
_entity_poly.entity_id
_entity_poly.type
_entity_poly.pdbx_seq_one_letter_code
_entity_poly.pdbx_strand_id
1 'polypeptide(L)'
;VRAVPDDPIIVRQNWLRAYDFATDKGALALNDYARTNDPFALIGREQVGVDVTSVIRASPTSFRVAWVERRYRDGSIAETSRWTAILTIVVQVPRTPDALRKNPLGIFVNAINWSKELGS
;
A
#
# COMPACT_ATOMS: atom_id res chain seq x y z
N VAL A 1 -3.09 2.01 -1.60
CA VAL A 1 -2.20 3.17 -1.42
C VAL A 1 -1.13 3.31 -2.51
N ARG A 2 -0.45 2.23 -2.96
CA ARG A 2 0.52 2.31 -4.08
C ARG A 2 -0.13 2.38 -5.46
N ALA A 3 -1.24 1.69 -5.66
CA ALA A 3 -2.03 1.79 -6.88
C ALA A 3 -2.80 3.11 -6.94
N VAL A 4 -2.84 3.72 -8.12
CA VAL A 4 -3.61 4.93 -8.42
C VAL A 4 -4.49 4.65 -9.63
N PRO A 5 -5.77 4.28 -9.42
CA PRO A 5 -6.77 4.22 -10.48
C PRO A 5 -7.10 5.61 -11.06
N ASP A 6 -7.76 5.63 -12.20
CA ASP A 6 -8.31 6.85 -12.81
C ASP A 6 -9.51 7.42 -12.04
N ASP A 7 -10.28 6.57 -11.36
CA ASP A 7 -11.44 6.98 -10.57
C ASP A 7 -11.04 7.47 -9.15
N PRO A 8 -11.31 8.75 -8.81
CA PRO A 8 -11.02 9.31 -7.48
C PRO A 8 -11.77 8.61 -6.33
N ILE A 9 -12.94 8.05 -6.59
CA ILE A 9 -13.72 7.31 -5.59
C ILE A 9 -12.97 6.06 -5.18
N ILE A 10 -12.43 5.32 -6.15
CA ILE A 10 -11.66 4.09 -5.90
C ILE A 10 -10.34 4.43 -5.19
N VAL A 11 -9.67 5.52 -5.57
CA VAL A 11 -8.48 6.00 -4.84
C VAL A 11 -8.82 6.22 -3.37
N ARG A 12 -9.88 6.99 -3.06
CA ARG A 12 -10.31 7.25 -1.68
C ARG A 12 -10.65 5.96 -0.93
N GLN A 13 -11.39 5.04 -1.55
CA GLN A 13 -11.75 3.76 -0.94
C GLN A 13 -10.51 2.91 -0.63
N ASN A 14 -9.51 2.89 -1.52
CA ASN A 14 -8.26 2.19 -1.29
C ASN A 14 -7.47 2.75 -0.10
N TRP A 15 -7.53 4.06 0.11
CA TRP A 15 -6.93 4.72 1.29
C TRP A 15 -7.68 4.39 2.57
N LEU A 16 -9.01 4.51 2.58
CA LEU A 16 -9.84 4.15 3.74
C LEU A 16 -9.65 2.68 4.15
N ARG A 17 -9.64 1.77 3.17
CA ARG A 17 -9.35 0.36 3.41
C ARG A 17 -7.96 0.17 4.00
N ALA A 18 -6.94 0.90 3.53
CA ALA A 18 -5.60 0.77 4.08
C ALA A 18 -5.54 1.16 5.57
N TYR A 19 -6.30 2.18 6.00
CA TYR A 19 -6.39 2.54 7.42
C TYR A 19 -7.06 1.46 8.27
N ASP A 20 -8.03 0.71 7.73
CA ASP A 20 -8.64 -0.42 8.45
C ASP A 20 -7.63 -1.55 8.77
N PHE A 21 -6.49 -1.59 8.07
CA PHE A 21 -5.40 -2.56 8.27
C PHE A 21 -4.11 -1.93 8.83
N ALA A 22 -4.14 -0.66 9.25
CA ALA A 22 -2.98 0.01 9.81
C ALA A 22 -3.20 0.30 11.31
N THR A 23 -2.14 0.15 12.10
CA THR A 23 -2.09 0.77 13.44
C THR A 23 -1.92 2.29 13.29
N ASP A 24 -2.00 3.05 14.38
CA ASP A 24 -1.68 4.48 14.39
C ASP A 24 -0.28 4.77 13.80
N LYS A 25 0.72 3.93 14.15
CA LYS A 25 2.09 4.04 13.61
C LYS A 25 2.15 3.76 12.11
N GLY A 26 1.43 2.73 11.66
CA GLY A 26 1.33 2.42 10.23
C GLY A 26 0.61 3.54 9.45
N ALA A 27 -0.44 4.10 10.03
CA ALA A 27 -1.19 5.21 9.44
C ALA A 27 -0.34 6.47 9.30
N LEU A 28 0.53 6.77 10.28
CA LEU A 28 1.50 7.86 10.16
C LEU A 28 2.42 7.68 8.96
N ALA A 29 2.99 6.48 8.76
CA ALA A 29 3.83 6.19 7.60
C ALA A 29 3.08 6.37 6.26
N LEU A 30 1.81 5.96 6.20
CA LEU A 30 0.96 6.18 5.02
C LEU A 30 0.69 7.67 4.78
N ASN A 31 0.44 8.44 5.84
CA ASN A 31 0.18 9.88 5.75
C ASN A 31 1.42 10.64 5.27
N ASP A 32 2.61 10.28 5.75
CA ASP A 32 3.86 10.89 5.32
C ASP A 32 4.16 10.60 3.84
N TYR A 33 3.85 9.37 3.38
CA TYR A 33 3.88 9.05 1.96
C TYR A 33 2.92 9.93 1.15
N ALA A 34 1.66 10.05 1.59
CA ALA A 34 0.64 10.86 0.91
C ALA A 34 1.05 12.32 0.79
N ARG A 35 1.58 12.90 1.87
CA ARG A 35 2.02 14.31 1.90
C ARG A 35 3.16 14.58 0.92
N THR A 36 4.07 13.61 0.77
CA THR A 36 5.28 13.78 -0.05
C THR A 36 5.02 13.50 -1.54
N ASN A 37 4.11 12.57 -1.85
CA ASN A 37 3.91 12.07 -3.22
C ASN A 37 2.59 12.52 -3.85
N ASP A 38 1.66 13.07 -3.05
CA ASP A 38 0.31 13.49 -3.43
C ASP A 38 -0.35 12.59 -4.50
N PRO A 39 -0.75 11.35 -4.13
CA PRO A 39 -1.36 10.42 -5.07
C PRO A 39 -2.69 10.93 -5.66
N PHE A 40 -3.32 11.93 -5.04
CA PHE A 40 -4.58 12.51 -5.53
C PHE A 40 -4.33 13.49 -6.68
N ALA A 41 -3.17 14.16 -6.71
CA ALA A 41 -2.77 15.01 -7.83
C ALA A 41 -2.49 14.23 -9.13
N LEU A 42 -2.30 12.91 -9.05
CA LEU A 42 -2.08 12.04 -10.21
C LEU A 42 -3.38 11.61 -10.90
N ILE A 43 -4.52 11.74 -10.25
CA ILE A 43 -5.81 11.28 -10.75
C ILE A 43 -6.16 11.99 -12.08
N GLY A 44 -6.54 11.21 -13.09
CA GLY A 44 -6.83 11.70 -14.44
C GLY A 44 -5.59 12.13 -15.24
N ARG A 45 -4.38 12.03 -14.68
CA ARG A 45 -3.11 12.34 -15.37
C ARG A 45 -2.25 11.10 -15.56
N GLU A 46 -2.13 10.28 -14.51
CA GLU A 46 -1.35 9.05 -14.52
C GLU A 46 -2.11 7.96 -13.76
N GLN A 47 -2.03 6.74 -14.28
CA GLN A 47 -2.51 5.55 -13.57
C GLN A 47 -1.32 4.72 -13.12
N VAL A 48 -1.39 4.16 -11.91
CA VAL A 48 -0.36 3.29 -11.36
C VAL A 48 -0.98 1.93 -11.08
N GLY A 49 -0.62 0.95 -11.90
CA GLY A 49 -0.92 -0.47 -11.66
C GLY A 49 0.14 -1.10 -10.76
N VAL A 50 -0.29 -1.93 -9.83
CA VAL A 50 0.58 -2.66 -8.89
C VAL A 50 0.37 -4.15 -9.06
N ASP A 51 1.47 -4.88 -9.23
CA ASP A 51 1.48 -6.34 -9.38
C ASP A 51 2.41 -6.96 -8.33
N VAL A 52 1.84 -7.60 -7.31
CA VAL A 52 2.61 -8.20 -6.21
C VAL A 52 3.24 -9.50 -6.68
N THR A 53 4.57 -9.51 -6.77
CA THR A 53 5.35 -10.64 -7.29
C THR A 53 5.78 -11.61 -6.20
N SER A 54 5.95 -11.13 -4.96
CA SER A 54 6.38 -11.99 -3.86
C SER A 54 5.98 -11.45 -2.50
N VAL A 55 5.63 -12.36 -1.58
CA VAL A 55 5.45 -12.10 -0.15
C VAL A 55 6.17 -13.18 0.63
N ILE A 56 7.24 -12.82 1.33
CA ILE A 56 8.09 -13.76 2.06
C ILE A 56 8.15 -13.31 3.52
N ARG A 57 7.92 -14.24 4.45
CA ARG A 57 8.13 -13.98 5.88
C ARG A 57 9.62 -13.80 6.15
N ALA A 58 10.02 -12.63 6.64
CA ALA A 58 11.39 -12.30 7.01
C ALA A 58 11.69 -12.53 8.50
N SER A 59 10.65 -12.45 9.35
CA SER A 59 10.71 -12.80 10.77
C SER A 59 9.30 -13.17 11.28
N PRO A 60 9.10 -13.54 12.56
CA PRO A 60 7.75 -13.79 13.10
C PRO A 60 6.77 -12.63 12.88
N THR A 61 7.27 -11.38 12.87
CA THR A 61 6.45 -10.17 12.75
C THR A 61 6.74 -9.35 11.51
N SER A 62 7.64 -9.77 10.62
CA SER A 62 7.98 -8.99 9.42
C SER A 62 7.91 -9.79 8.13
N PHE A 63 7.49 -9.12 7.06
CA PHE A 63 7.34 -9.67 5.73
C PHE A 63 8.06 -8.79 4.73
N ARG A 64 8.83 -9.42 3.85
CA ARG A 64 9.33 -8.79 2.63
C ARG A 64 8.29 -8.95 1.54
N VAL A 65 7.90 -7.84 0.93
CA VAL A 65 6.98 -7.80 -0.22
C VAL A 65 7.73 -7.24 -1.40
N ALA A 66 7.64 -7.89 -2.55
CA ALA A 66 8.15 -7.38 -3.82
C ALA A 66 6.97 -7.18 -4.77
N TRP A 67 7.01 -6.10 -5.56
CA TRP A 67 6.00 -5.81 -6.58
C TRP A 67 6.59 -5.04 -7.75
N VAL A 68 5.86 -5.05 -8.85
CA VAL A 68 6.10 -4.22 -10.02
C VAL A 68 5.06 -3.13 -10.07
N GLU A 69 5.50 -1.90 -10.32
CA GLU A 69 4.64 -0.77 -10.66
C GLU A 69 4.71 -0.48 -12.14
N ARG A 70 3.54 -0.39 -12.77
CA ARG A 70 3.38 0.04 -14.16
C ARG A 70 2.65 1.37 -14.16
N ARG A 71 3.33 2.42 -14.62
CA ARG A 71 2.74 3.76 -14.77
C ARG A 71 2.24 3.94 -16.19
N TYR A 72 1.03 4.45 -16.32
CA TYR A 72 0.40 4.74 -17.60
C TYR A 72 0.11 6.23 -17.72
N ARG A 73 0.44 6.80 -18.87
CA ARG A 73 0.10 8.19 -19.25
C ARG A 73 -0.51 8.15 -20.63
N ASP A 74 -1.67 8.79 -20.79
CA ASP A 74 -2.44 8.83 -22.05
C ASP A 74 -2.69 7.43 -22.67
N GLY A 75 -2.97 6.44 -21.81
CA GLY A 75 -3.25 5.06 -22.21
C GLY A 75 -2.03 4.21 -22.58
N SER A 76 -0.82 4.77 -22.54
CA SER A 76 0.43 4.06 -22.85
C SER A 76 1.29 3.84 -21.60
N ILE A 77 2.10 2.77 -21.58
CA ILE A 77 3.05 2.52 -20.48
C ILE A 77 4.16 3.57 -20.54
N ALA A 78 4.27 4.38 -19.50
CA ALA A 78 5.30 5.40 -19.33
C ALA A 78 6.51 4.87 -18.55
N GLU A 79 6.29 4.04 -17.54
CA GLU A 79 7.37 3.50 -16.70
C GLU A 79 7.01 2.12 -16.14
N THR A 80 8.00 1.24 -16.07
CA THR A 80 7.93 0.02 -15.24
C THR A 80 9.04 0.06 -14.21
N SER A 81 8.69 -0.11 -12.93
CA SER A 81 9.66 -0.09 -11.83
C SER A 81 9.41 -1.23 -10.86
N ARG A 82 10.50 -1.80 -10.33
CA ARG A 82 10.45 -2.84 -9.30
C ARG A 82 10.63 -2.20 -7.93
N TRP A 83 9.90 -2.72 -6.96
CA TRP A 83 9.89 -2.21 -5.61
C TRP A 83 9.93 -3.36 -4.62
N THR A 84 10.55 -3.09 -3.48
CA THR A 84 10.52 -3.95 -2.31
C THR A 84 10.06 -3.18 -1.09
N ALA A 85 9.41 -3.89 -0.17
CA ALA A 85 9.06 -3.39 1.15
C ALA A 85 9.41 -4.40 2.22
N ILE A 86 9.74 -3.89 3.41
CA ILE A 86 9.62 -4.63 4.67
C ILE A 86 8.42 -4.07 5.41
N LEU A 87 7.46 -4.93 5.69
CA LEU A 87 6.28 -4.64 6.49
C LEU A 87 6.42 -5.31 7.85
N THR A 88 6.21 -4.58 8.93
CA THR A 88 6.04 -5.16 10.28
C THR A 88 4.56 -5.24 10.59
N ILE A 89 4.12 -6.38 11.11
CA ILE A 89 2.74 -6.60 11.54
C ILE A 89 2.62 -6.77 13.05
N VAL A 90 1.42 -6.52 13.56
CA VAL A 90 0.96 -6.93 14.89
C VAL A 90 -0.39 -7.61 14.76
N VAL A 91 -0.71 -8.51 15.68
CA VAL A 91 -2.02 -9.17 15.75
C VAL A 91 -2.78 -8.61 16.95
N GLN A 92 -3.97 -8.08 16.71
CA GLN A 92 -4.87 -7.56 17.73
C GLN A 92 -6.26 -8.16 17.51
N VAL A 93 -6.74 -8.94 18.47
CA VAL A 93 -8.03 -9.61 18.36
C VAL A 93 -9.16 -8.56 18.29
N PRO A 94 -9.98 -8.53 17.23
CA PRO A 94 -11.08 -7.59 17.12
C PRO A 94 -12.13 -7.87 18.20
N ARG A 95 -12.59 -6.82 18.87
CA ARG A 95 -13.53 -6.92 20.01
C ARG A 95 -14.93 -6.40 19.71
N THR A 96 -15.13 -5.77 18.56
CA THR A 96 -16.43 -5.20 18.15
C THR A 96 -16.86 -5.81 16.81
N PRO A 97 -18.18 -5.92 16.54
CA PRO A 97 -18.69 -6.41 15.26
C PRO A 97 -18.14 -5.62 14.06
N ASP A 98 -17.99 -4.30 14.19
CA ASP A 98 -17.46 -3.45 13.13
C ASP A 98 -15.97 -3.70 12.88
N ALA A 99 -15.16 -3.87 13.92
CA ALA A 99 -13.75 -4.23 13.78
C ALA A 99 -13.59 -5.60 13.13
N LEU A 100 -14.43 -6.57 13.52
CA LEU A 100 -14.43 -7.91 12.93
C LEU A 100 -14.82 -7.90 11.45
N ARG A 101 -15.80 -7.07 11.05
CA ARG A 101 -16.21 -6.93 9.65
C ARG A 101 -15.09 -6.35 8.78
N LYS A 102 -14.34 -5.39 9.32
CA LYS A 102 -13.26 -4.70 8.60
C LYS A 102 -11.97 -5.53 8.51
N ASN A 103 -11.58 -6.18 9.60
CA ASN A 103 -10.36 -6.95 9.70
C ASN A 103 -10.58 -8.20 10.57
N PRO A 104 -11.15 -9.28 10.01
CA PRO A 104 -11.54 -10.46 10.78
C PRO A 104 -10.36 -11.22 11.40
N LEU A 105 -9.17 -11.10 10.81
CA LEU A 105 -7.95 -11.74 11.30
C LEU A 105 -7.23 -10.90 12.36
N GLY A 106 -7.60 -9.63 12.53
CA GLY A 106 -6.93 -8.73 13.45
C GLY A 106 -5.48 -8.44 13.10
N ILE A 107 -5.10 -8.55 11.82
CA ILE A 107 -3.71 -8.33 11.38
C ILE A 107 -3.55 -6.87 10.99
N PHE A 108 -2.65 -6.15 11.66
CA PHE A 108 -2.39 -4.75 11.38
C PHE A 108 -0.95 -4.53 10.97
N VAL A 109 -0.75 -3.65 9.98
CA VAL A 109 0.56 -3.13 9.61
C VAL A 109 0.96 -2.06 10.63
N ASN A 110 2.11 -2.28 11.26
CA ASN A 110 2.67 -1.42 12.29
C ASN A 110 3.82 -0.54 11.77
N ALA A 111 4.59 -1.03 10.81
CA ALA A 111 5.63 -0.26 10.15
C ALA A 111 5.72 -0.62 8.68
N ILE A 112 6.07 0.37 7.86
CA ILE A 112 6.19 0.26 6.41
C ILE A 112 7.51 0.91 6.02
N ASN A 113 8.36 0.17 5.34
CA ASN A 113 9.51 0.72 4.65
C ASN A 113 9.55 0.11 3.25
N TRP A 114 9.58 0.96 2.22
CA TRP A 114 9.74 0.51 0.85
C TRP A 114 10.82 1.31 0.12
N SER A 115 11.37 0.68 -0.90
CA SER A 115 12.37 1.27 -1.78
C SER A 115 12.19 0.77 -3.19
N LYS A 116 12.43 1.65 -4.17
CA LYS A 116 12.57 1.26 -5.56
C LYS A 116 13.86 0.46 -5.71
N GLU A 117 13.79 -0.68 -6.38
CA GLU A 117 15.00 -1.41 -6.76
C GLU A 117 15.71 -0.62 -7.85
N LEU A 118 17.00 -0.35 -7.64
CA LEU A 118 17.85 0.20 -8.68
C LEU A 118 18.26 -0.97 -9.59
N GLY A 119 17.91 -0.89 -10.87
CA GLY A 119 18.41 -1.84 -11.86
C GLY A 119 19.93 -1.71 -11.95
N SER A 120 20.63 -2.83 -11.77
CA SER A 120 22.03 -3.01 -12.18
C SER A 120 22.12 -3.20 -13.69
#